data_AF-A0AAU9JS28-F1
#
_entry.id   AF-A0AAU9JS28-F1
#
_cell.length_a   1.000
_cell.length_b   1.000
_cell.length_c   1.000
_cell.angle_alpha   90.00
_cell.angle_beta   90.00
_cell.angle_gamma   90.00
#
_symmetry.space_group_name_H-M   'P 1'
#
loop_
_entity.id
_entity.type
_entity.pdbx_description
1 polymer ?
#
loop_
_entity_poly.entity_id
_entity_poly.type
_entity_poly.pdbx_seq_one_letter_code
_entity_poly.pdbx_strand_id
1 'polypeptide(L)'
;MGYLTEESINTLKNHKYRGSPTTPLMKLLDKILWTPLSKFIPNSIAPNMVTLFSTIFIMIGVILTLVYNDLQFGKNPPLWVWPVAGLCLWLYDTLDNLDGKHARKTGQSSPLGQLMDHGLDSSFNTFAVSFLNFQSVGLHGTSIWIPLINISVQSIFFYAAWEENYVGSVRTTLGWLGVEEFAYIHAIQFVFTFFVGYEFYNTELVAGFAIKDAYGLYLCFIFIYIVSRYINKTLRFAKSYAPLLKWIPMIQVYIGTALIYQTSVYSKYALLFMIDQSVLFGALSVWMIICNVSKVSFSPLRIDTSLYLLYAILVYSGIDLFNQFEIHLAVTSAYVIYMCYFFSALALEIANYLDIPIFTVKKKVT
;
A
#
# COMPACT_ATOMS: atom_id res chain seq x y z
N MET A 1 -12.21 -24.69 -4.43
CA MET A 1 -11.22 -24.96 -3.36
C MET A 1 -10.87 -23.61 -2.75
N GLY A 2 -10.88 -23.49 -1.42
CA GLY A 2 -10.49 -22.27 -0.71
C GLY A 2 -9.00 -21.99 -0.83
N TYR A 3 -8.59 -20.75 -0.54
CA TYR A 3 -7.18 -20.36 -0.51
C TYR A 3 -6.45 -20.90 0.73
N LEU A 4 -7.19 -21.27 1.78
CA LEU A 4 -6.64 -21.74 3.05
C LEU A 4 -6.86 -23.25 3.23
N THR A 5 -5.85 -23.93 3.76
CA THR A 5 -5.99 -25.34 4.17
C THR A 5 -6.70 -25.44 5.53
N GLU A 6 -7.27 -26.60 5.87
CA GLU A 6 -7.90 -26.80 7.19
C GLU A 6 -6.96 -26.55 8.38
N GLU A 7 -5.66 -26.86 8.20
CA GLU A 7 -4.61 -26.58 9.20
C GLU A 7 -4.35 -25.07 9.37
N SER A 8 -4.27 -24.35 8.24
CA SER A 8 -4.14 -22.88 8.20
C SER A 8 -5.28 -22.21 8.98
N ILE A 9 -6.47 -22.76 8.75
CA ILE A 9 -7.74 -22.33 9.29
C ILE A 9 -7.79 -22.51 10.82
N ASN A 10 -7.36 -23.65 11.35
CA ASN A 10 -7.31 -23.88 12.81
C ASN A 10 -6.32 -22.95 13.52
N THR A 11 -5.24 -22.56 12.84
CA THR A 11 -4.24 -21.64 13.38
C THR A 11 -4.76 -20.21 13.53
N LEU A 12 -5.66 -19.77 12.63
CA LEU A 12 -6.26 -18.44 12.67
C LEU A 12 -7.00 -18.16 13.98
N LYS A 13 -7.71 -19.14 14.56
CA LYS A 13 -8.45 -18.97 15.82
C LYS A 13 -7.57 -18.53 16.99
N ASN A 14 -6.30 -18.93 16.96
CA ASN A 14 -5.35 -18.68 18.04
C ASN A 14 -4.45 -17.46 17.76
N HIS A 15 -4.53 -16.86 16.57
CA HIS A 15 -3.69 -15.72 16.21
C HIS A 15 -4.07 -14.48 17.03
N LYS A 16 -3.06 -13.83 17.60
CA LYS A 16 -3.19 -12.57 18.31
C LYS A 16 -2.24 -11.56 17.70
N TYR A 17 -2.80 -10.45 17.21
CA TYR A 17 -2.02 -9.35 16.68
C TYR A 17 -1.06 -8.78 17.74
N ARG A 18 0.19 -8.54 17.33
CA ARG A 18 1.23 -7.88 18.13
C ARG A 18 1.86 -6.76 17.31
N GLY A 19 1.39 -5.54 17.56
CA GLY A 19 1.95 -4.34 16.95
C GLY A 19 3.28 -3.91 17.57
N SER A 20 3.93 -2.95 16.94
CA SER A 20 5.20 -2.38 17.40
C SER A 20 5.04 -1.33 18.51
N PRO A 21 6.16 -0.98 19.19
CA PRO A 21 6.18 0.15 20.11
C PRO A 21 5.74 1.44 19.42
N THR A 22 5.04 2.31 20.14
CA THR A 22 4.57 3.60 19.63
C THR A 22 5.66 4.67 19.65
N THR A 23 5.71 5.50 18.61
CA THR A 23 6.60 6.68 18.54
C THR A 23 6.08 7.81 19.47
N PRO A 24 6.89 8.86 19.72
CA PRO A 24 6.42 10.02 20.47
C PRO A 24 5.19 10.70 19.84
N LEU A 25 5.15 10.83 18.51
CA LEU A 25 4.01 11.43 17.81
C LEU A 25 2.76 10.56 17.98
N MET A 26 2.85 9.24 17.76
CA MET A 26 1.72 8.33 17.95
C MET A 26 1.17 8.41 19.38
N LYS A 27 2.03 8.50 20.41
CA LYS A 27 1.59 8.66 21.81
C LYS A 27 0.86 9.98 22.04
N LEU A 28 1.34 11.05 21.42
CA LEU A 28 0.69 12.36 21.49
C LEU A 28 -0.68 12.30 20.81
N LEU A 29 -0.73 11.86 19.55
CA LEU A 29 -1.96 11.72 18.76
C LEU A 29 -2.96 10.80 19.43
N ASP A 30 -2.50 9.69 20.02
CA ASP A 30 -3.38 8.80 20.77
C ASP A 30 -4.11 9.52 21.91
N LYS A 31 -3.37 10.32 22.69
CA LYS A 31 -3.90 11.05 23.83
C LYS A 31 -4.85 12.17 23.41
N ILE A 32 -4.46 12.98 22.41
CA ILE A 32 -5.16 14.22 22.09
C ILE A 32 -6.22 14.06 20.99
N LEU A 33 -6.09 13.04 20.14
CA LEU A 33 -6.90 12.86 18.94
C LEU A 33 -7.62 11.51 18.93
N TRP A 34 -6.88 10.40 18.85
CA TRP A 34 -7.49 9.10 18.53
C TRP A 34 -8.35 8.53 19.66
N THR A 35 -7.86 8.56 20.91
CA THR A 35 -8.66 8.08 22.05
C THR A 35 -9.94 8.91 22.23
N PRO A 36 -9.91 10.25 22.21
CA PRO A 36 -11.13 11.06 22.17
C PRO A 36 -12.06 10.72 21.00
N LEU A 37 -11.54 10.66 19.77
CA LEU A 37 -12.36 10.41 18.58
C LEU A 37 -13.00 9.01 18.57
N SER A 38 -12.30 7.98 19.05
CA SER A 38 -12.82 6.61 19.13
C SER A 38 -14.09 6.47 19.99
N LYS A 39 -14.36 7.45 20.87
CA LYS A 39 -15.58 7.46 21.69
C LYS A 39 -16.82 7.83 20.88
N PHE A 40 -16.66 8.56 19.78
CA PHE A 40 -17.77 8.99 18.92
C PHE A 40 -18.20 7.92 17.91
N ILE A 41 -17.41 6.87 17.71
CA ILE A 41 -17.81 5.74 16.85
C ILE A 41 -18.90 4.92 17.55
N PRO A 42 -20.12 4.84 16.98
CA PRO A 42 -21.20 4.06 17.57
C PRO A 42 -20.86 2.57 17.63
N ASN A 43 -21.29 1.88 18.70
CA ASN A 43 -21.08 0.44 18.85
C ASN A 43 -21.82 -0.40 17.80
N SER A 44 -22.74 0.20 17.01
CA SER A 44 -23.42 -0.45 15.89
C SER A 44 -22.59 -0.52 14.61
N ILE A 45 -21.46 0.21 14.55
CA ILE A 45 -20.55 0.20 13.41
C ILE A 45 -19.50 -0.88 13.63
N ALA A 46 -19.34 -1.78 12.65
CA ALA A 46 -18.28 -2.80 12.66
C ALA A 46 -16.91 -2.13 12.45
N PRO A 47 -15.82 -2.59 13.10
CA PRO A 47 -14.47 -2.03 12.89
C PRO A 47 -14.05 -2.02 11.43
N ASN A 48 -14.30 -3.09 10.68
CA ASN A 48 -13.97 -3.18 9.25
C ASN A 48 -14.71 -2.14 8.39
N MET A 49 -15.83 -1.57 8.87
CA MET A 49 -16.50 -0.46 8.20
C MET A 49 -15.73 0.85 8.40
N VAL A 50 -15.12 1.04 9.58
CA VAL A 50 -14.22 2.17 9.85
C VAL A 50 -13.01 2.10 8.93
N THR A 51 -12.41 0.91 8.79
CA THR A 51 -11.34 0.64 7.82
C THR A 51 -11.76 0.95 6.38
N LEU A 52 -12.94 0.49 5.96
CA LEU A 52 -13.44 0.76 4.60
C LEU A 52 -13.63 2.26 4.36
N PHE A 53 -14.21 2.99 5.32
CA PHE A 53 -14.34 4.44 5.21
C PHE A 53 -12.99 5.15 5.15
N SER A 54 -12.01 4.67 5.93
CA SER A 54 -10.62 5.14 5.86
C SER A 54 -10.08 5.09 4.43
N THR A 55 -10.17 3.93 3.77
CA THR A 55 -9.78 3.77 2.36
C THR A 55 -10.58 4.64 1.41
N ILE A 56 -11.89 4.80 1.61
CA ILE A 56 -12.71 5.66 0.74
C ILE A 56 -12.20 7.11 0.78
N PHE A 57 -11.83 7.64 1.94
CA PHE A 57 -11.35 9.03 2.04
C PHE A 57 -10.08 9.29 1.24
N ILE A 58 -9.08 8.42 1.33
CA ILE A 58 -7.85 8.62 0.53
C ILE A 58 -8.11 8.42 -0.97
N MET A 59 -9.01 7.50 -1.33
CA MET A 59 -9.40 7.29 -2.73
C MET A 59 -10.15 8.48 -3.32
N ILE A 60 -10.91 9.25 -2.53
CA ILE A 60 -11.49 10.52 -2.98
C ILE A 60 -10.38 11.49 -3.44
N GLY A 61 -9.25 11.56 -2.71
CA GLY A 61 -8.11 12.38 -3.11
C GLY A 61 -7.51 11.96 -4.46
N VAL A 62 -7.37 10.64 -4.67
CA VAL A 62 -6.90 10.06 -5.95
C VAL A 62 -7.86 10.38 -7.09
N ILE A 63 -9.16 10.13 -6.89
CA ILE A 63 -10.19 10.37 -7.90
C ILE A 63 -10.22 11.86 -8.26
N LEU A 64 -10.22 12.75 -7.26
CA LEU A 64 -10.20 14.19 -7.49
C LEU A 64 -8.99 14.62 -8.32
N THR A 65 -7.81 14.07 -7.99
CA THR A 65 -6.58 14.32 -8.75
C THR A 65 -6.69 13.82 -10.19
N LEU A 66 -7.26 12.63 -10.40
CA LEU A 66 -7.47 12.04 -11.74
C LEU A 66 -8.53 12.77 -12.56
N VAL A 67 -9.56 13.38 -11.95
CA VAL A 67 -10.57 14.17 -12.68
C VAL A 67 -9.94 15.41 -13.32
N TYR A 68 -8.93 15.98 -12.65
CA TYR A 68 -8.27 17.20 -13.10
C TYR A 68 -6.95 16.97 -13.85
N ASN A 69 -6.47 15.73 -13.88
CA ASN A 69 -5.33 15.33 -14.69
C ASN A 69 -5.81 14.60 -15.94
N ASP A 70 -5.06 14.63 -17.03
CA ASP A 70 -5.28 13.66 -18.10
C ASP A 70 -4.75 12.28 -17.66
N LEU A 71 -5.24 11.20 -18.26
CA LEU A 71 -4.81 9.83 -17.93
C LEU A 71 -3.32 9.56 -18.21
N GLN A 72 -2.62 10.49 -18.87
CA GLN A 72 -1.21 10.42 -19.23
C GLN A 72 -0.32 11.24 -18.29
N PHE A 73 -0.90 11.84 -17.25
CA PHE A 73 -0.22 12.73 -16.31
C PHE A 73 0.35 14.00 -16.97
N GLY A 74 -0.10 14.37 -18.17
CA GLY A 74 0.45 15.48 -18.95
C GLY A 74 0.18 16.86 -18.37
N LYS A 75 -0.70 16.99 -17.37
CA LYS A 75 -1.06 18.27 -16.75
C LYS A 75 -1.18 18.19 -15.24
N ASN A 76 -0.63 19.18 -14.56
CA ASN A 76 -0.81 19.31 -13.13
C ASN A 76 -2.28 19.65 -12.78
N PRO A 77 -2.88 19.01 -11.76
CA PRO A 77 -4.22 19.38 -11.31
C PRO A 77 -4.21 20.80 -10.70
N PRO A 78 -5.37 21.47 -10.55
CA PRO A 78 -5.46 22.74 -9.84
C PRO A 78 -4.90 22.65 -8.42
N LEU A 79 -4.18 23.69 -7.97
CA LEU A 79 -3.50 23.67 -6.67
C LEU A 79 -4.42 23.41 -5.48
N TRP A 80 -5.70 23.81 -5.55
CA TRP A 80 -6.67 23.59 -4.47
C TRP A 80 -6.99 22.11 -4.23
N VAL A 81 -6.64 21.21 -5.18
CA VAL A 81 -6.77 19.76 -4.98
C VAL A 81 -5.88 19.29 -3.82
N TRP A 82 -4.72 19.92 -3.60
CA TRP A 82 -3.76 19.45 -2.60
C TRP A 82 -4.19 19.60 -1.14
N PRO A 83 -4.78 20.72 -0.66
CA PRO A 83 -5.32 20.76 0.70
C PRO A 83 -6.46 19.76 0.89
N VAL A 84 -7.24 19.47 -0.16
CA VAL A 84 -8.26 18.41 -0.11
C VAL A 84 -7.62 17.03 -0.01
N ALA A 85 -6.59 16.75 -0.81
CA ALA A 85 -5.82 15.50 -0.73
C ALA A 85 -5.13 15.34 0.64
N GLY A 86 -4.61 16.42 1.22
CA GLY A 86 -4.04 16.44 2.56
C GLY A 86 -5.07 16.11 3.64
N LEU A 87 -6.28 16.67 3.53
CA LEU A 87 -7.40 16.33 4.41
C LEU A 87 -7.83 14.87 4.24
N CYS A 88 -7.94 14.38 3.00
CA CYS A 88 -8.25 12.98 2.70
C CYS A 88 -7.23 12.03 3.32
N LEU A 89 -5.94 12.34 3.23
CA LEU A 89 -4.86 11.56 3.83
C LEU A 89 -4.92 11.57 5.35
N TRP A 90 -5.17 12.73 5.95
CA TRP A 90 -5.33 12.84 7.40
C TRP A 90 -6.57 12.09 7.92
N LEU A 91 -7.69 12.12 7.18
CA LEU A 91 -8.91 11.37 7.51
C LEU A 91 -8.69 9.86 7.42
N TYR A 92 -8.00 9.40 6.38
CA TYR A 92 -7.54 8.02 6.27
C TYR A 92 -6.68 7.63 7.48
N ASP A 93 -5.55 8.29 7.71
CA ASP A 93 -4.61 7.97 8.79
C ASP A 93 -5.30 7.96 10.17
N THR A 94 -6.20 8.92 10.38
CA THR A 94 -6.99 8.99 11.61
C THR A 94 -7.91 7.79 11.75
N LEU A 95 -8.77 7.50 10.77
CA LEU A 95 -9.78 6.44 10.85
C LEU A 95 -9.14 5.05 10.94
N ASP A 96 -8.04 4.84 10.22
CA ASP A 96 -7.20 3.65 10.30
C ASP A 96 -6.78 3.39 11.77
N ASN A 97 -6.20 4.39 12.42
CA ASN A 97 -5.83 4.30 13.84
C ASN A 97 -7.01 4.13 14.81
N LEU A 98 -8.25 4.48 14.40
CA LEU A 98 -9.45 4.28 15.21
C LEU A 98 -10.02 2.86 15.13
N ASP A 99 -9.80 2.14 14.02
CA ASP A 99 -10.49 0.86 13.78
C ASP A 99 -10.12 -0.20 14.82
N GLY A 100 -8.84 -0.35 15.15
CA GLY A 100 -8.32 -1.35 16.08
C GLY A 100 -8.66 -0.95 17.51
N LYS A 101 -8.74 0.36 17.80
CA LYS A 101 -9.24 0.87 19.09
C LYS A 101 -10.71 0.52 19.26
N HIS A 102 -11.51 0.74 18.23
CA HIS A 102 -12.92 0.40 18.21
C HIS A 102 -13.14 -1.10 18.30
N ALA A 103 -12.31 -1.91 17.61
CA ALA A 103 -12.32 -3.36 17.68
C ALA A 103 -12.04 -3.86 19.11
N ARG A 104 -11.02 -3.32 19.79
CA ARG A 104 -10.71 -3.67 21.18
C ARG A 104 -11.83 -3.25 22.13
N LYS A 105 -12.37 -2.04 21.97
CA LYS A 105 -13.49 -1.51 22.77
C LYS A 105 -14.75 -2.37 22.65
N THR A 106 -15.05 -2.86 21.44
CA THR A 106 -16.26 -3.64 21.15
C THR A 106 -16.06 -5.16 21.22
N GLY A 107 -14.84 -5.64 21.50
CA GLY A 107 -14.52 -7.07 21.57
C GLY A 107 -14.51 -7.77 20.20
N GLN A 108 -14.25 -7.03 19.12
CA GLN A 108 -14.31 -7.49 17.72
C GLN A 108 -12.92 -7.63 17.06
N SER A 109 -11.84 -7.63 17.84
CA SER A 109 -10.49 -7.91 17.31
C SER A 109 -10.40 -9.32 16.74
N SER A 110 -10.00 -9.45 15.47
CA SER A 110 -9.94 -10.74 14.77
C SER A 110 -8.86 -10.76 13.68
N PRO A 111 -8.42 -11.95 13.22
CA PRO A 111 -7.55 -12.08 12.04
C PRO A 111 -8.17 -11.50 10.77
N LEU A 112 -9.50 -11.57 10.63
CA LEU A 112 -10.22 -10.91 9.55
C LEU A 112 -10.05 -9.40 9.61
N GLY A 113 -10.17 -8.80 10.80
CA GLY A 113 -9.93 -7.37 10.98
C GLY A 113 -8.53 -6.96 10.56
N GLN A 114 -7.51 -7.74 10.94
CA GLN A 114 -6.13 -7.50 10.49
C GLN A 114 -5.97 -7.63 8.96
N LEU A 115 -6.65 -8.59 8.31
CA LEU A 115 -6.65 -8.70 6.85
C LEU A 115 -7.32 -7.47 6.20
N MET A 116 -8.43 -7.00 6.77
CA MET A 116 -9.16 -5.84 6.24
C MET A 116 -8.32 -4.58 6.32
N ASP A 117 -7.76 -4.29 7.50
CA ASP A 117 -6.88 -3.17 7.79
C ASP A 117 -5.63 -3.19 6.89
N HIS A 118 -4.69 -4.08 7.18
CA HIS A 118 -3.41 -4.12 6.48
C HIS A 118 -3.53 -4.49 5.00
N GLY A 119 -4.56 -5.25 4.64
CA GLY A 119 -4.76 -5.67 3.26
C GLY A 119 -5.33 -4.57 2.38
N LEU A 120 -6.26 -3.74 2.86
CA LEU A 120 -6.68 -2.53 2.13
C LEU A 120 -5.54 -1.51 2.07
N ASP A 121 -4.79 -1.38 3.16
CA ASP A 121 -3.60 -0.52 3.23
C ASP A 121 -2.60 -0.82 2.12
N SER A 122 -2.17 -2.07 2.05
CA SER A 122 -1.16 -2.51 1.09
C SER A 122 -1.65 -2.52 -0.36
N SER A 123 -2.95 -2.56 -0.59
CA SER A 123 -3.52 -2.73 -1.93
C SER A 123 -4.02 -1.43 -2.56
N PHE A 124 -4.55 -0.51 -1.74
CA PHE A 124 -5.19 0.72 -2.20
C PHE A 124 -4.55 1.96 -1.59
N ASN A 125 -4.31 1.96 -0.27
CA ASN A 125 -3.90 3.17 0.42
C ASN A 125 -2.44 3.53 0.10
N THR A 126 -1.53 2.56 0.02
CA THR A 126 -0.14 2.79 -0.40
C THR A 126 -0.04 3.28 -1.86
N PHE A 127 -0.87 2.74 -2.77
CA PHE A 127 -1.01 3.27 -4.14
C PHE A 127 -1.47 4.73 -4.10
N ALA A 128 -2.51 5.02 -3.34
CA ALA A 128 -3.07 6.36 -3.26
C ALA A 128 -2.06 7.38 -2.71
N VAL A 129 -1.35 7.02 -1.64
CA VAL A 129 -0.26 7.82 -1.08
C VAL A 129 0.86 8.03 -2.09
N SER A 130 1.31 6.96 -2.77
CA SER A 130 2.31 7.07 -3.82
C SER A 130 1.87 8.01 -4.94
N PHE A 131 0.64 7.83 -5.43
CA PHE A 131 0.05 8.58 -6.52
C PHE A 131 0.00 10.07 -6.22
N LEU A 132 -0.58 10.42 -5.08
CA LEU A 132 -0.69 11.80 -4.63
C LEU A 132 0.68 12.44 -4.39
N ASN A 133 1.65 11.67 -3.88
CA ASN A 133 3.00 12.17 -3.64
C ASN A 133 3.68 12.72 -4.89
N PHE A 134 3.82 11.91 -5.95
CA PHE A 134 4.55 12.40 -7.14
C PHE A 134 3.73 13.45 -7.91
N GLN A 135 2.40 13.35 -7.91
CA GLN A 135 1.54 14.38 -8.52
C GLN A 135 1.64 15.72 -7.77
N SER A 136 1.75 15.71 -6.44
CA SER A 136 1.87 16.93 -5.62
C SER A 136 3.13 17.73 -5.87
N VAL A 137 4.17 17.10 -6.44
CA VAL A 137 5.43 17.77 -6.80
C VAL A 137 5.56 17.99 -8.30
N GLY A 138 4.47 17.78 -9.06
CA GLY A 138 4.41 18.01 -10.50
C GLY A 138 5.24 17.03 -11.33
N LEU A 139 5.43 15.79 -10.86
CA LEU A 139 6.09 14.77 -11.66
C LEU A 139 5.11 14.18 -12.68
N HIS A 140 5.50 14.23 -13.95
CA HIS A 140 4.69 13.79 -15.09
C HIS A 140 5.50 13.00 -16.12
N GLY A 141 4.79 12.34 -17.04
CA GLY A 141 5.35 11.69 -18.22
C GLY A 141 6.41 10.63 -17.90
N THR A 142 7.59 10.78 -18.50
CA THR A 142 8.70 9.82 -18.41
C THR A 142 9.68 10.12 -17.28
N SER A 143 9.25 10.80 -16.22
CA SER A 143 10.12 11.03 -15.08
C SER A 143 10.45 9.72 -14.37
N ILE A 144 11.75 9.41 -14.22
CA ILE A 144 12.23 8.21 -13.53
C ILE A 144 11.77 8.15 -12.06
N TRP A 145 11.46 9.30 -11.47
CA TRP A 145 10.99 9.36 -10.09
C TRP A 145 9.61 8.76 -9.91
N ILE A 146 8.75 8.73 -10.93
CA ILE A 146 7.40 8.15 -10.82
C ILE A 146 7.47 6.65 -10.46
N PRO A 147 8.11 5.78 -11.26
CA PRO A 147 8.20 4.36 -10.91
C PRO A 147 9.04 4.12 -9.64
N LEU A 148 10.08 4.93 -9.40
CA LEU A 148 10.92 4.77 -8.20
C LEU A 148 10.17 5.12 -6.90
N ILE A 149 9.40 6.20 -6.88
CA ILE A 149 8.54 6.58 -5.75
C ILE A 149 7.46 5.51 -5.55
N ASN A 150 6.87 5.02 -6.64
CA ASN A 150 5.86 3.98 -6.58
C ASN A 150 6.38 2.68 -5.94
N ILE A 151 7.54 2.20 -6.41
CA ILE A 151 8.23 1.06 -5.80
C ILE A 151 8.53 1.34 -4.32
N SER A 152 9.10 2.52 -4.02
CA SER A 152 9.56 2.89 -2.68
C SER A 152 8.43 2.91 -1.66
N VAL A 153 7.28 3.48 -2.00
CA VAL A 153 6.15 3.62 -1.06
C VAL A 153 5.39 2.31 -0.92
N GLN A 154 5.07 1.63 -2.02
CA GLN A 154 4.21 0.43 -1.96
C GLN A 154 4.92 -0.80 -1.40
N SER A 155 6.19 -0.98 -1.75
CA SER A 155 6.94 -2.20 -1.40
C SER A 155 7.27 -2.30 0.10
N ILE A 156 7.27 -1.19 0.83
CA ILE A 156 7.56 -1.16 2.28
C ILE A 156 6.61 -2.07 3.04
N PHE A 157 5.35 -2.13 2.65
CA PHE A 157 4.34 -2.93 3.34
C PHE A 157 4.66 -4.42 3.26
N PHE A 158 5.04 -4.91 2.07
CA PHE A 158 5.51 -6.28 1.89
C PHE A 158 6.72 -6.58 2.78
N TYR A 159 7.70 -5.69 2.85
CA TYR A 159 8.90 -5.91 3.68
C TYR A 159 8.61 -5.92 5.18
N ALA A 160 7.65 -5.11 5.64
CA ALA A 160 7.19 -5.13 7.02
C ALA A 160 6.50 -6.46 7.37
N ALA A 161 5.59 -6.93 6.51
CA ALA A 161 4.94 -8.23 6.66
C ALA A 161 5.95 -9.39 6.53
N TRP A 162 6.94 -9.27 5.66
CA TRP A 162 8.02 -10.25 5.52
C TRP A 162 8.88 -10.34 6.78
N GLU A 163 9.22 -9.23 7.43
CA GLU A 163 9.90 -9.26 8.74
C GLU A 163 9.03 -9.92 9.83
N GLU A 164 7.73 -9.61 9.87
CA GLU A 164 6.80 -10.21 10.83
C GLU A 164 6.85 -11.75 10.77
N ASN A 165 6.99 -12.33 9.58
CA ASN A 165 7.07 -13.78 9.38
C ASN A 165 8.18 -14.46 10.20
N TYR A 166 9.25 -13.73 10.54
CA TYR A 166 10.39 -14.24 11.29
C TYR A 166 10.46 -13.74 12.73
N VAL A 167 9.99 -12.52 12.97
CA VAL A 167 10.11 -11.86 14.28
C VAL A 167 8.85 -12.03 15.13
N GLY A 168 7.69 -12.31 14.52
CA GLY A 168 6.42 -12.54 15.20
C GLY A 168 5.70 -11.28 15.68
N SER A 169 6.12 -10.10 15.20
CA SER A 169 5.46 -8.81 15.45
C SER A 169 5.59 -7.92 14.22
N VAL A 170 4.51 -7.23 13.83
CA VAL A 170 4.55 -6.27 12.73
C VAL A 170 5.36 -5.06 13.15
N ARG A 171 6.37 -4.72 12.35
CA ARG A 171 7.16 -3.51 12.57
C ARG A 171 6.66 -2.33 11.75
N THR A 172 5.84 -1.50 12.39
CA THR A 172 5.33 -0.23 11.85
C THR A 172 6.25 0.95 12.17
N THR A 173 7.26 0.77 13.03
CA THR A 173 8.15 1.84 13.49
C THR A 173 9.63 1.45 13.43
N LEU A 174 10.48 2.40 13.04
CA LEU A 174 11.94 2.35 13.08
C LEU A 174 12.49 3.48 13.94
N GLY A 175 12.61 3.22 15.25
CA GLY A 175 13.06 4.23 16.21
C GLY A 175 11.98 5.27 16.47
N TRP A 176 12.20 6.50 16.00
CA TRP A 176 11.23 7.60 16.15
C TRP A 176 10.42 7.88 14.88
N LEU A 177 10.65 7.10 13.82
CA LEU A 177 9.90 7.20 12.56
C LEU A 177 8.95 6.00 12.44
N GLY A 178 7.67 6.26 12.23
CA GLY A 178 6.64 5.29 11.95
C GLY A 178 5.83 5.69 10.72
N VAL A 179 4.77 4.92 10.46
CA VAL A 179 3.86 5.17 9.33
C VAL A 179 3.19 6.53 9.48
N GLU A 180 2.82 6.90 10.71
CA GLU A 180 2.08 8.11 11.03
C GLU A 180 2.92 9.37 10.82
N GLU A 181 4.22 9.35 11.15
CA GLU A 181 5.11 10.48 10.83
C GLU A 181 5.14 10.75 9.32
N PHE A 182 5.21 9.72 8.49
CA PHE A 182 5.20 9.89 7.03
C PHE A 182 3.84 10.34 6.51
N ALA A 183 2.73 9.83 7.05
CA ALA A 183 1.39 10.28 6.69
C ALA A 183 1.20 11.78 6.96
N TYR A 184 1.63 12.27 8.14
CA TYR A 184 1.57 13.70 8.48
C TYR A 184 2.52 14.54 7.63
N ILE A 185 3.74 14.07 7.38
CA ILE A 185 4.69 14.77 6.49
C ILE A 185 4.08 14.95 5.10
N HIS A 186 3.46 13.91 4.54
CA HIS A 186 2.83 13.99 3.21
C HIS A 186 1.58 14.86 3.22
N ALA A 187 0.75 14.80 4.27
CA ALA A 187 -0.42 15.67 4.38
C ALA A 187 -0.01 17.15 4.43
N ILE A 188 1.02 17.47 5.22
CA ILE A 188 1.61 18.81 5.32
C ILE A 188 2.23 19.21 3.98
N GLN A 189 2.94 18.32 3.30
CA GLN A 189 3.51 18.56 1.98
C GLN A 189 2.43 18.92 0.96
N PHE A 190 1.29 18.24 0.94
CA PHE A 190 0.21 18.57 0.01
C PHE A 190 -0.32 19.99 0.28
N VAL A 191 -0.55 20.33 1.56
CA VAL A 191 -0.94 21.70 1.94
C VAL A 191 0.15 22.71 1.55
N PHE A 192 1.42 22.36 1.70
CA PHE A 192 2.55 23.20 1.29
C PHE A 192 2.57 23.46 -0.22
N THR A 193 2.37 22.43 -1.06
CA THR A 193 2.26 22.56 -2.52
C THR A 193 1.23 23.62 -2.92
N PHE A 194 0.09 23.70 -2.22
CA PHE A 194 -0.93 24.71 -2.51
C PHE A 194 -0.42 26.15 -2.36
N PHE A 195 0.43 26.41 -1.37
CA PHE A 195 0.97 27.75 -1.13
C PHE A 195 2.13 28.10 -2.06
N VAL A 196 3.00 27.13 -2.39
CA VAL A 196 4.22 27.40 -3.17
C VAL A 196 4.07 27.18 -4.66
N GLY A 197 3.06 26.40 -5.08
CA GLY A 197 2.86 26.01 -6.47
C GLY A 197 3.84 24.95 -6.98
N TYR A 198 3.57 24.42 -8.17
CA TYR A 198 4.44 23.40 -8.79
C TYR A 198 5.82 23.93 -9.20
N GLU A 199 5.91 25.21 -9.58
CA GLU A 199 7.15 25.82 -10.02
C GLU A 199 8.23 25.83 -8.94
N PHE A 200 7.83 25.85 -7.66
CA PHE A 200 8.76 25.64 -6.56
C PHE A 200 9.58 24.37 -6.75
N TYR A 201 8.94 23.24 -7.09
CA TYR A 201 9.60 21.95 -7.27
C TYR A 201 10.49 21.87 -8.53
N ASN A 202 10.27 22.76 -9.50
CA ASN A 202 11.12 22.92 -10.68
C ASN A 202 12.35 23.80 -10.43
N THR A 203 12.46 24.43 -9.25
CA THR A 203 13.61 25.27 -8.91
C THR A 203 14.89 24.43 -8.96
N GLU A 204 15.83 24.85 -9.81
CA GLU A 204 17.13 24.22 -9.94
C GLU A 204 17.98 24.45 -8.69
N LEU A 205 18.56 23.38 -8.16
CA LEU A 205 19.51 23.40 -7.05
C LEU A 205 20.95 23.44 -7.57
N VAL A 206 21.30 22.55 -8.51
CA VAL A 206 22.65 22.49 -9.10
C VAL A 206 22.66 21.72 -10.43
N ALA A 207 23.21 22.32 -11.49
CA ALA A 207 23.51 21.63 -12.76
C ALA A 207 22.34 20.83 -13.35
N GLY A 208 21.14 21.42 -13.38
CA GLY A 208 19.90 20.82 -13.87
C GLY A 208 19.19 19.91 -12.85
N PHE A 209 19.77 19.68 -11.68
CA PHE A 209 19.12 18.95 -10.58
C PHE A 209 18.18 19.89 -9.82
N ALA A 210 16.89 19.58 -9.80
CA ALA A 210 15.84 20.41 -9.19
C ALA A 210 15.32 19.84 -7.85
N ILE A 211 14.48 20.63 -7.16
CA ILE A 211 13.88 20.22 -5.87
C ILE A 211 13.08 18.91 -5.99
N LYS A 212 12.36 18.69 -7.10
CA LYS A 212 11.65 17.41 -7.33
C LYS A 212 12.59 16.20 -7.42
N ASP A 213 13.82 16.38 -7.91
CA ASP A 213 14.82 15.32 -7.96
C ASP A 213 15.38 15.03 -6.56
N ALA A 214 15.61 16.08 -5.76
CA ALA A 214 15.96 15.94 -4.34
C ALA A 214 14.88 15.18 -3.56
N TYR A 215 13.61 15.48 -3.85
CA TYR A 215 12.45 14.80 -3.27
C TYR A 215 12.41 13.31 -3.64
N GLY A 216 12.59 12.99 -4.93
CA GLY A 216 12.68 11.61 -5.40
C GLY A 216 13.82 10.83 -4.74
N LEU A 217 15.01 11.44 -4.65
CA LEU A 217 16.15 10.84 -3.93
C LEU A 217 15.87 10.64 -2.44
N TYR A 218 15.25 11.61 -1.78
CA TYR A 218 14.89 11.50 -0.37
C TYR A 218 14.01 10.27 -0.10
N LEU A 219 12.94 10.07 -0.88
CA LEU A 219 12.05 8.91 -0.71
C LEU A 219 12.76 7.59 -0.99
N CYS A 220 13.60 7.54 -2.04
CA CYS A 220 14.40 6.35 -2.36
C CYS A 220 15.41 6.05 -1.24
N PHE A 221 16.05 7.07 -0.68
CA PHE A 221 17.00 6.91 0.43
C PHE A 221 16.30 6.38 1.68
N ILE A 222 15.15 6.94 2.04
CA ILE A 222 14.32 6.45 3.15
C ILE A 222 13.93 4.99 2.91
N PHE A 223 13.49 4.63 1.71
CA PHE A 223 13.17 3.26 1.35
C PHE A 223 14.37 2.31 1.55
N ILE A 224 15.53 2.65 0.98
CA ILE A 224 16.76 1.84 1.12
C ILE A 224 17.14 1.69 2.59
N TYR A 225 17.08 2.79 3.36
CA TYR A 225 17.34 2.77 4.80
C TYR A 225 16.40 1.80 5.52
N ILE A 226 15.08 1.94 5.33
CA ILE A 226 14.05 1.11 5.96
C ILE A 226 14.25 -0.38 5.60
N VAL A 227 14.41 -0.68 4.31
CA VAL A 227 14.59 -2.05 3.82
C VAL A 227 15.87 -2.67 4.36
N SER A 228 16.97 -1.92 4.43
CA SER A 228 18.22 -2.40 5.04
C SER A 228 18.03 -2.84 6.50
N ARG A 229 17.15 -2.17 7.25
CA ARG A 229 16.83 -2.52 8.65
C ARG A 229 15.96 -3.77 8.72
N TYR A 230 15.01 -3.95 7.80
CA TYR A 230 14.25 -5.19 7.65
C TYR A 230 15.17 -6.37 7.34
N ILE A 231 16.06 -6.23 6.33
CA ILE A 231 17.06 -7.27 5.99
C ILE A 231 17.88 -7.64 7.22
N ASN A 232 18.52 -6.66 7.85
CA ASN A 232 19.43 -6.90 8.96
C ASN A 232 18.76 -7.65 10.12
N LYS A 233 17.53 -7.29 10.47
CA LYS A 233 16.81 -7.94 11.57
C LYS A 233 16.32 -9.33 11.19
N THR A 234 15.72 -9.49 10.00
CA THR A 234 15.24 -10.78 9.51
C THR A 234 16.36 -11.81 9.42
N LEU A 235 17.51 -11.45 8.83
CA LEU A 235 18.65 -12.36 8.69
C LEU A 235 19.26 -12.77 10.04
N ARG A 236 19.29 -11.85 11.03
CA ARG A 236 19.74 -12.15 12.39
C ARG A 236 18.82 -13.14 13.11
N PHE A 237 17.50 -12.98 12.96
CA PHE A 237 16.52 -13.88 13.55
C PHE A 237 16.53 -15.26 12.87
N ALA A 238 16.55 -15.28 11.54
CA ALA A 238 16.55 -16.51 10.75
C ALA A 238 17.88 -17.28 10.80
N LYS A 239 18.99 -16.60 11.13
CA LYS A 239 20.36 -17.14 11.09
C LYS A 239 20.70 -17.78 9.73
N SER A 240 20.14 -17.24 8.64
CA SER A 240 20.25 -17.78 7.28
C SER A 240 19.86 -16.71 6.26
N TYR A 241 20.37 -16.85 5.03
CA TYR A 241 20.00 -16.03 3.86
C TYR A 241 18.79 -16.56 3.09
N ALA A 242 18.30 -17.78 3.41
CA ALA A 242 17.11 -18.35 2.79
C ALA A 242 15.86 -17.44 2.79
N PRO A 243 15.62 -16.56 3.79
CA PRO A 243 14.51 -15.61 3.75
C PRO A 243 14.47 -14.70 2.52
N LEU A 244 15.63 -14.40 1.91
CA LEU A 244 15.72 -13.55 0.73
C LEU A 244 15.13 -14.21 -0.53
N LEU A 245 14.98 -15.54 -0.56
CA LEU A 245 14.31 -16.22 -1.68
C LEU A 245 12.85 -15.78 -1.83
N LYS A 246 12.19 -15.37 -0.74
CA LYS A 246 10.82 -14.83 -0.76
C LYS A 246 10.71 -13.49 -1.50
N TRP A 247 11.83 -12.87 -1.89
CA TRP A 247 11.85 -11.61 -2.64
C TRP A 247 11.81 -11.82 -4.16
N ILE A 248 11.91 -13.06 -4.65
CA ILE A 248 11.84 -13.36 -6.10
C ILE A 248 10.63 -12.68 -6.76
N PRO A 249 9.39 -12.75 -6.20
CA PRO A 249 8.24 -12.07 -6.81
C PRO A 249 8.38 -10.54 -6.85
N MET A 250 8.92 -9.91 -5.79
CA MET A 250 9.17 -8.47 -5.77
C MET A 250 10.19 -8.06 -6.85
N ILE A 251 11.26 -8.84 -6.99
CA ILE A 251 12.31 -8.62 -8.00
C ILE A 251 11.73 -8.74 -9.42
N GLN A 252 10.82 -9.69 -9.66
CA GLN A 252 10.11 -9.81 -10.94
C GLN A 252 9.31 -8.54 -11.26
N VAL A 253 8.59 -7.96 -10.29
CA VAL A 253 7.86 -6.70 -10.46
C VAL A 253 8.82 -5.54 -10.73
N TYR A 254 9.94 -5.44 -10.01
CA TYR A 254 10.95 -4.39 -10.22
C TYR A 254 11.59 -4.47 -11.60
N ILE A 255 12.01 -5.67 -12.03
CA ILE A 255 12.58 -5.89 -13.36
C ILE A 255 11.54 -5.60 -14.44
N GLY A 256 10.31 -6.09 -14.28
CA GLY A 256 9.24 -5.82 -15.24
C GLY A 256 8.95 -4.33 -15.39
N THR A 257 8.93 -3.60 -14.28
CA THR A 257 8.79 -2.14 -14.26
C THR A 257 9.93 -1.45 -15.01
N ALA A 258 11.18 -1.86 -14.74
CA ALA A 258 12.35 -1.30 -15.39
C ALA A 258 12.41 -1.58 -16.90
N LEU A 259 11.93 -2.76 -17.33
CA LEU A 259 11.82 -3.11 -18.75
C LEU A 259 10.76 -2.25 -19.45
N ILE A 260 9.55 -2.16 -18.89
CA ILE A 260 8.47 -1.36 -19.47
C ILE A 260 8.87 0.12 -19.52
N TYR A 261 9.45 0.67 -18.46
CA TYR A 261 9.88 2.07 -18.38
C TYR A 261 10.86 2.48 -19.51
N GLN A 262 11.69 1.55 -19.99
CA GLN A 262 12.62 1.81 -21.10
C GLN A 262 11.93 1.94 -22.47
N THR A 263 10.63 1.68 -22.56
CA THR A 263 9.88 1.71 -23.81
C THR A 263 9.11 3.02 -23.99
N SER A 264 8.84 3.39 -25.23
CA SER A 264 7.91 4.49 -25.55
C SER A 264 6.47 4.19 -25.10
N VAL A 265 6.13 2.91 -24.89
CA VAL A 265 4.82 2.46 -24.42
C VAL A 265 4.52 2.97 -23.01
N TYR A 266 5.51 2.99 -22.11
CA TYR A 266 5.36 3.52 -20.76
C TYR A 266 4.83 4.95 -20.76
N SER A 267 5.39 5.82 -21.62
CA SER A 267 4.98 7.22 -21.69
C SER A 267 3.51 7.42 -22.06
N LYS A 268 2.91 6.47 -22.78
CA LYS A 268 1.51 6.53 -23.23
C LYS A 268 0.52 5.93 -22.23
N TYR A 269 0.96 4.93 -21.46
CA TYR A 269 0.09 4.12 -20.60
C TYR A 269 0.60 4.00 -19.16
N ALA A 270 1.35 5.00 -18.68
CA ALA A 270 1.98 4.99 -17.36
C ALA A 270 0.99 4.65 -16.23
N LEU A 271 -0.21 5.23 -16.25
CA LEU A 271 -1.25 4.95 -15.25
C LEU A 271 -1.65 3.46 -15.21
N LEU A 272 -1.79 2.82 -16.36
CA LEU A 272 -2.16 1.40 -16.43
C LEU A 272 -1.07 0.52 -15.81
N PHE A 273 0.19 0.75 -16.17
CA PHE A 273 1.32 0.01 -15.60
C PHE A 273 1.50 0.27 -14.10
N MET A 274 1.21 1.47 -13.64
CA MET A 274 1.22 1.79 -12.22
C MET A 274 0.11 1.05 -11.47
N ILE A 275 -1.08 0.94 -12.03
CA ILE A 275 -2.17 0.14 -11.44
C ILE A 275 -1.76 -1.33 -11.39
N ASP A 276 -1.16 -1.89 -12.45
CA ASP A 276 -0.65 -3.27 -12.46
C ASP A 276 0.34 -3.52 -11.33
N GLN A 277 1.34 -2.63 -11.18
CA GLN A 277 2.34 -2.71 -10.12
C GLN A 277 1.70 -2.66 -8.74
N SER A 278 0.73 -1.76 -8.56
CA SER A 278 0.03 -1.56 -7.28
C SER A 278 -0.77 -2.79 -6.89
N VAL A 279 -1.50 -3.37 -7.85
CA VAL A 279 -2.20 -4.64 -7.65
C VAL A 279 -1.23 -5.75 -7.23
N LEU A 280 -0.09 -5.86 -7.91
CA LEU A 280 0.90 -6.91 -7.60
C LEU A 280 1.52 -6.71 -6.22
N PHE A 281 1.92 -5.48 -5.84
CA PHE A 281 2.42 -5.21 -4.50
C PHE A 281 1.38 -5.48 -3.41
N GLY A 282 0.11 -5.12 -3.66
CA GLY A 282 -1.02 -5.45 -2.79
C GLY A 282 -1.22 -6.95 -2.64
N ALA A 283 -1.30 -7.69 -3.75
CA ALA A 283 -1.47 -9.14 -3.74
C ALA A 283 -0.33 -9.86 -3.00
N LEU A 284 0.93 -9.43 -3.20
CA LEU A 284 2.10 -9.97 -2.50
C LEU A 284 2.04 -9.68 -0.99
N SER A 285 1.66 -8.47 -0.62
CA SER A 285 1.54 -8.05 0.79
C SER A 285 0.41 -8.80 1.49
N VAL A 286 -0.79 -8.83 0.88
CA VAL A 286 -1.94 -9.60 1.37
C VAL A 286 -1.57 -11.07 1.54
N TRP A 287 -0.92 -11.68 0.56
CA TRP A 287 -0.51 -13.09 0.69
C TRP A 287 0.52 -13.30 1.81
N MET A 288 1.47 -12.39 2.00
CA MET A 288 2.41 -12.46 3.12
C MET A 288 1.70 -12.31 4.48
N ILE A 289 0.73 -11.40 4.58
CA ILE A 289 -0.11 -11.25 5.78
C ILE A 289 -0.85 -12.57 6.06
N ILE A 290 -1.46 -13.17 5.03
CA ILE A 290 -2.11 -14.48 5.15
C ILE A 290 -1.13 -15.53 5.67
N CYS A 291 0.05 -15.66 5.08
CA CYS A 291 1.10 -16.57 5.56
C CYS A 291 1.44 -16.33 7.05
N ASN A 292 1.45 -15.08 7.52
CA ASN A 292 1.74 -14.74 8.91
C ASN A 292 0.63 -15.14 9.87
N VAL A 293 -0.63 -14.88 9.51
CA VAL A 293 -1.79 -15.17 10.37
C VAL A 293 -2.15 -16.66 10.36
N SER A 294 -1.88 -17.37 9.25
CA SER A 294 -2.20 -18.79 9.09
C SER A 294 -1.01 -19.73 9.32
N LYS A 295 0.21 -19.19 9.48
CA LYS A 295 1.47 -19.93 9.65
C LYS A 295 1.85 -20.82 8.47
N VAL A 296 1.42 -20.46 7.26
CA VAL A 296 1.83 -21.10 6.02
C VAL A 296 3.10 -20.46 5.45
N SER A 297 3.93 -21.24 4.76
CA SER A 297 5.11 -20.70 4.08
C SER A 297 4.74 -19.90 2.83
N PHE A 298 5.39 -18.75 2.65
CA PHE A 298 5.26 -17.95 1.44
C PHE A 298 6.04 -18.60 0.28
N SER A 299 5.36 -18.89 -0.82
CA SER A 299 6.00 -19.44 -2.04
C SER A 299 6.80 -18.36 -2.78
N PRO A 300 8.08 -18.60 -3.10
CA PRO A 300 8.88 -17.69 -3.91
C PRO A 300 8.50 -17.72 -5.40
N LEU A 301 7.79 -18.76 -5.85
CA LEU A 301 7.29 -18.88 -7.21
C LEU A 301 5.82 -18.48 -7.23
N ARG A 302 5.50 -17.39 -7.92
CA ARG A 302 4.13 -16.95 -8.11
C ARG A 302 3.82 -16.66 -9.58
N ILE A 303 2.64 -17.08 -10.00
CA ILE A 303 2.19 -16.98 -11.39
C ILE A 303 1.90 -15.53 -11.76
N ASP A 304 1.27 -14.76 -10.87
CA ASP A 304 0.93 -13.35 -11.09
C ASP A 304 2.16 -12.48 -11.42
N THR A 305 3.21 -12.53 -10.60
CA THR A 305 4.44 -11.75 -10.84
C THR A 305 5.26 -12.29 -12.01
N SER A 306 5.24 -13.61 -12.25
CA SER A 306 5.92 -14.22 -13.40
C SER A 306 5.24 -13.85 -14.72
N LEU A 307 3.91 -13.78 -14.75
CA LEU A 307 3.14 -13.30 -15.91
C LEU A 307 3.39 -11.81 -16.15
N TYR A 308 3.50 -10.99 -15.10
CA TYR A 308 3.88 -9.59 -15.24
C TYR A 308 5.28 -9.43 -15.84
N LEU A 309 6.27 -10.20 -15.38
CA LEU A 309 7.61 -10.16 -15.96
C LEU A 309 7.62 -10.63 -17.42
N LEU A 310 6.92 -11.71 -17.75
CA LEU A 310 6.79 -12.17 -19.13
C LEU A 310 6.15 -11.09 -20.01
N TYR A 311 5.06 -10.49 -19.54
CA TYR A 311 4.40 -9.38 -20.21
C TYR A 311 5.34 -8.19 -20.45
N ALA A 312 6.10 -7.78 -19.43
CA ALA A 312 7.09 -6.72 -19.53
C ALA A 312 8.19 -7.03 -20.55
N ILE A 313 8.65 -8.29 -20.63
CA ILE A 313 9.60 -8.74 -21.65
C ILE A 313 8.99 -8.60 -23.05
N LEU A 314 7.74 -9.00 -23.25
CA LEU A 314 7.06 -8.88 -24.56
C LEU A 314 6.93 -7.42 -25.00
N VAL A 315 6.55 -6.52 -24.07
CA VAL A 315 6.46 -5.07 -24.32
C VAL A 315 7.84 -4.50 -24.66
N TYR A 316 8.87 -4.88 -23.91
CA TYR A 316 10.26 -4.44 -24.14
C TYR A 316 10.83 -4.94 -25.47
N SER A 317 10.52 -6.17 -25.87
CA SER A 317 10.93 -6.75 -27.15
C SER A 317 10.26 -6.10 -28.37
N GLY A 318 9.29 -5.18 -28.17
CA GLY A 318 8.60 -4.51 -29.26
C GLY A 318 7.74 -5.45 -30.10
N ILE A 319 7.30 -6.58 -29.53
CA ILE A 319 6.39 -7.49 -30.21
C ILE A 319 5.06 -6.75 -30.36
N ASP A 320 4.68 -6.49 -31.61
CA ASP A 320 3.46 -5.76 -31.95
C ASP A 320 2.25 -6.67 -31.74
N LEU A 321 1.84 -6.78 -30.48
CA LEU A 321 0.58 -7.38 -30.10
C LEU A 321 -0.53 -6.40 -30.57
N PHE A 322 -1.66 -6.92 -31.07
CA PHE A 322 -2.84 -6.16 -31.55
C PHE A 322 -3.13 -4.85 -30.79
N ASN A 323 -3.79 -3.86 -31.41
CA ASN A 323 -4.18 -2.54 -30.84
C ASN A 323 -3.65 -2.28 -29.41
N GLN A 324 -2.50 -1.61 -29.31
CA GLN A 324 -1.70 -1.52 -28.07
C GLN A 324 -2.53 -1.11 -26.84
N PHE A 325 -3.43 -0.12 -26.96
CA PHE A 325 -4.26 0.34 -25.84
C PHE A 325 -5.16 -0.77 -25.27
N GLU A 326 -5.83 -1.55 -26.12
CA GLU A 326 -6.76 -2.59 -25.69
C GLU A 326 -6.06 -3.69 -24.89
N ILE A 327 -4.83 -4.03 -25.28
CA ILE A 327 -4.03 -5.05 -24.57
C ILE A 327 -3.60 -4.55 -23.20
N HIS A 328 -3.07 -3.33 -23.10
CA HIS A 328 -2.69 -2.77 -21.81
C HIS A 328 -3.91 -2.66 -20.88
N LEU A 329 -5.04 -2.18 -21.41
CA LEU A 329 -6.29 -2.09 -20.65
C LEU A 329 -6.80 -3.47 -20.21
N ALA A 330 -6.73 -4.48 -21.07
CA ALA A 330 -7.16 -5.84 -20.75
C ALA A 330 -6.29 -6.48 -19.66
N VAL A 331 -4.96 -6.30 -19.74
CA VAL A 331 -4.02 -6.78 -18.71
C VAL A 331 -4.30 -6.11 -17.38
N THR A 332 -4.44 -4.79 -17.35
CA THR A 332 -4.78 -4.05 -16.13
C THR A 332 -6.14 -4.45 -15.57
N SER A 333 -7.15 -4.58 -16.42
CA SER A 333 -8.48 -5.05 -16.01
C SER A 333 -8.42 -6.45 -15.41
N ALA A 334 -7.63 -7.35 -16.00
CA ALA A 334 -7.44 -8.70 -15.47
C ALA A 334 -6.77 -8.69 -14.09
N TYR A 335 -5.73 -7.86 -13.89
CA TYR A 335 -5.09 -7.70 -12.58
C TYR A 335 -6.05 -7.12 -11.54
N VAL A 336 -6.79 -6.06 -11.87
CA VAL A 336 -7.77 -5.45 -10.96
C VAL A 336 -8.86 -6.45 -10.58
N ILE A 337 -9.42 -7.19 -11.55
CA ILE A 337 -10.41 -8.24 -11.30
C ILE A 337 -9.81 -9.35 -10.42
N TYR A 338 -8.58 -9.79 -10.72
CA TYR A 338 -7.87 -10.77 -9.91
C TYR A 338 -7.74 -10.30 -8.46
N MET A 339 -7.33 -9.05 -8.23
CA MET A 339 -7.17 -8.51 -6.88
C MET A 339 -8.50 -8.44 -6.13
N CYS A 340 -9.54 -7.90 -6.76
CA CYS A 340 -10.87 -7.82 -6.17
C CYS A 340 -11.39 -9.22 -5.80
N TYR A 341 -11.24 -10.20 -6.68
CA TYR A 341 -11.61 -11.58 -6.41
C TYR A 341 -10.78 -12.19 -5.28
N PHE A 342 -9.45 -12.09 -5.37
CA PHE A 342 -8.52 -12.64 -4.39
C PHE A 342 -8.79 -12.12 -2.98
N PHE A 343 -8.93 -10.79 -2.83
CA PHE A 343 -9.20 -10.16 -1.54
C PHE A 343 -10.58 -10.53 -0.99
N SER A 344 -11.62 -10.43 -1.81
CA SER A 344 -13.00 -10.74 -1.39
C SER A 344 -13.18 -12.21 -1.04
N ALA A 345 -12.59 -13.12 -1.82
CA ALA A 345 -12.63 -14.55 -1.56
C ALA A 345 -11.92 -14.89 -0.24
N LEU A 346 -10.74 -14.34 0.02
CA LEU A 346 -10.03 -14.52 1.30
C LEU A 346 -10.84 -13.97 2.48
N ALA A 347 -11.38 -12.75 2.37
CA ALA A 347 -12.17 -12.14 3.42
C ALA A 347 -13.43 -12.98 3.73
N LEU A 348 -14.14 -13.45 2.70
CA LEU A 348 -15.30 -14.32 2.85
C LEU A 348 -14.96 -15.68 3.47
N GLU A 349 -13.86 -16.29 3.03
CA GLU A 349 -13.41 -17.59 3.57
C GLU A 349 -13.09 -17.50 5.07
N ILE A 350 -12.34 -16.48 5.48
CA ILE A 350 -12.02 -16.24 6.89
C ILE A 350 -13.29 -15.89 7.69
N ALA A 351 -14.15 -15.02 7.15
CA ALA A 351 -15.40 -14.62 7.79
C ALA A 351 -16.33 -15.80 8.05
N ASN A 352 -16.53 -16.65 7.04
CA ASN A 352 -17.35 -17.85 7.14
C ASN A 352 -16.79 -18.85 8.16
N TYR A 353 -15.47 -19.04 8.17
CA TYR A 353 -14.85 -19.97 9.11
C TYR A 353 -14.90 -19.49 10.56
N LEU A 354 -14.65 -18.19 10.79
CA LEU A 354 -14.71 -17.60 12.12
C LEU A 354 -16.14 -17.30 12.58
N ASP A 355 -17.14 -17.50 11.71
CA ASP A 355 -18.54 -17.14 11.94
C ASP A 355 -18.68 -15.69 12.41
N ILE A 356 -18.01 -14.78 11.70
CA ILE A 356 -18.07 -13.34 11.94
C ILE A 356 -18.53 -12.61 10.68
N PRO A 357 -19.53 -11.72 10.77
CA PRO A 357 -19.86 -10.85 9.65
C PRO A 357 -18.70 -9.89 9.35
N ILE A 358 -18.48 -9.59 8.06
CA ILE A 358 -17.41 -8.67 7.65
C ILE A 358 -17.76 -7.23 8.04
N PHE A 359 -18.97 -6.77 7.75
CA PHE A 359 -19.35 -5.34 7.79
C PHE A 359 -20.46 -5.00 8.79
N THR A 360 -20.92 -5.96 9.57
CA THR A 360 -21.96 -5.75 10.59
C THR A 360 -21.47 -6.24 11.94
N VAL A 361 -22.12 -5.79 13.01
CA VAL A 361 -21.82 -6.26 14.37
C VAL A 361 -22.65 -7.52 14.63
N LYS A 362 -21.98 -8.61 15.03
CA LYS A 362 -22.69 -9.86 15.39
C LYS A 362 -23.60 -9.58 16.59
N LYS A 363 -24.91 -9.73 16.40
CA LYS A 363 -25.88 -9.62 17.50
C LYS A 363 -25.58 -10.75 18.49
N LYS A 364 -25.43 -10.42 19.77
CA LYS A 364 -25.40 -11.45 20.82
C LYS A 364 -26.77 -12.15 20.80
N VAL A 365 -26.77 -13.46 20.59
CA VAL A 365 -27.97 -14.27 20.83
C VAL A 365 -28.18 -14.22 22.34
N THR A 366 -29.22 -13.48 22.76
CA THR A 366 -29.65 -13.36 24.15
C THR A 366 -30.31 -14.63 24.63
#